data_AF-A0AAV7QLY8-F1
#
_entry.id   AF-A0AAV7QLY8-F1
#
_cell.length_a   1.000
_cell.length_b   1.000
_cell.length_c   1.000
_cell.angle_alpha   90.00
_cell.angle_beta   90.00
_cell.angle_gamma   90.00
#
_symmetry.space_group_name_H-M   'P 1'
#
loop_
_entity.id
_entity.type
_entity.pdbx_description
1 polymer ?
#
loop_
_entity_poly.entity_id
_entity_poly.type
_entity_poly.pdbx_seq_one_letter_code
_entity_poly.pdbx_strand_id
1 'polypeptide(L)'
;MQAAPPPPDPAGDQDYWALQQVPQSVCSVSCTPGFHKILREGQPACCYDCVPCADGEITNGTDLSVCLKCGEDAWSNEVKDMCIPRAIDFLSYEEPMDRDYESATNAPIFTLHVLRNVCSLYNVPKTNFFR
;
A
#
# COMPACT_ATOMS: atom_id res chain seq x y z
N MET A 1 6.74 -31.58 -15.29
CA MET A 1 6.61 -33.03 -15.04
C MET A 1 5.23 -33.46 -15.51
N GLN A 2 5.09 -33.72 -16.80
CA GLN A 2 3.88 -34.33 -17.36
C GLN A 2 4.33 -35.66 -17.94
N ALA A 3 3.75 -36.74 -17.44
CA ALA A 3 4.07 -38.08 -17.89
C ALA A 3 3.69 -38.20 -19.38
N ALA A 4 4.57 -38.80 -20.17
CA ALA A 4 4.26 -39.13 -21.56
C ALA A 4 3.07 -40.11 -21.60
N PRO A 5 2.16 -39.99 -22.57
CA PRO A 5 1.03 -40.89 -22.69
C PRO A 5 1.49 -42.33 -23.00
N PRO A 6 0.79 -43.36 -22.47
CA PRO A 6 1.15 -44.75 -22.72
C PRO A 6 0.91 -45.14 -24.20
N PRO A 7 1.69 -46.09 -24.74
CA PRO A 7 1.48 -46.60 -26.10
C PRO A 7 0.14 -47.36 -26.22
N PRO A 8 -0.49 -47.41 -27.41
CA PRO A 8 -1.77 -48.07 -27.59
C PRO A 8 -1.66 -49.60 -27.53
N ASP A 9 -2.49 -50.23 -26.69
CA ASP A 9 -2.59 -51.68 -26.58
C ASP A 9 -3.42 -52.30 -27.72
N PRO A 10 -3.03 -53.46 -28.28
CA PRO A 10 -3.65 -54.06 -29.46
C PRO A 10 -4.85 -54.99 -29.18
N ALA A 11 -5.37 -55.06 -27.96
CA ALA A 11 -6.50 -55.92 -27.59
C ALA A 11 -7.65 -55.09 -27.03
N GLY A 12 -8.67 -54.85 -27.87
CA GLY A 12 -9.82 -54.03 -27.51
C GLY A 12 -10.70 -54.65 -26.42
N ASP A 13 -10.88 -53.90 -25.33
CA ASP A 13 -12.19 -53.73 -24.72
C ASP A 13 -12.68 -52.30 -25.00
N GLN A 14 -13.98 -52.15 -25.13
CA GLN A 14 -14.61 -50.90 -25.55
C GLN A 14 -15.01 -50.11 -24.32
N ASP A 15 -14.07 -49.41 -23.70
CA ASP A 15 -14.38 -48.25 -22.86
C ASP A 15 -13.38 -47.11 -23.16
N TYR A 16 -13.53 -46.56 -24.37
CA TYR A 16 -13.03 -45.25 -24.73
C TYR A 16 -13.77 -44.23 -23.87
N TRP A 17 -13.26 -44.02 -22.64
CA TRP A 17 -13.72 -42.98 -21.72
C TRP A 17 -13.89 -41.70 -22.52
N ALA A 18 -15.12 -41.18 -22.48
CA ALA A 18 -15.48 -39.95 -23.13
C ALA A 18 -14.38 -38.89 -22.90
N LEU A 19 -14.13 -38.04 -23.90
CA LEU A 19 -13.44 -36.74 -23.76
C LEU A 19 -14.23 -35.78 -22.84
N GLN A 20 -14.79 -36.32 -21.77
CA GLN A 20 -15.49 -35.69 -20.69
C GLN A 20 -14.40 -35.34 -19.70
N GLN A 21 -13.99 -34.07 -19.73
CA GLN A 21 -13.01 -33.52 -18.81
C GLN A 21 -13.26 -34.10 -17.42
N VAL A 22 -12.31 -34.91 -16.93
CA VAL A 22 -12.39 -35.49 -15.60
C VAL A 22 -12.59 -34.33 -14.64
N PRO A 23 -13.68 -34.31 -13.86
CA PRO A 23 -13.95 -33.19 -12.98
C PRO A 23 -12.80 -33.08 -11.98
N GLN A 24 -12.16 -31.92 -11.94
CA GLN A 24 -11.11 -31.68 -10.95
C GLN A 24 -11.76 -31.57 -9.57
N SER A 25 -11.42 -32.48 -8.66
CA SER A 25 -11.84 -32.45 -7.26
C SER A 25 -10.96 -31.47 -6.47
N VAL A 26 -11.05 -30.18 -6.77
CA VAL A 26 -10.32 -29.11 -6.07
C VAL A 26 -11.24 -28.41 -5.08
N CYS A 27 -10.76 -28.20 -3.85
CA CYS A 27 -11.51 -27.46 -2.83
C CYS A 27 -11.39 -25.93 -2.97
N SER A 28 -10.34 -25.48 -3.65
CA SER A 28 -10.05 -24.06 -3.86
C SER A 28 -9.66 -23.84 -5.32
N VAL A 29 -10.20 -22.76 -5.89
CA VAL A 29 -9.79 -22.28 -7.22
C VAL A 29 -8.47 -21.52 -7.10
N SER A 30 -7.69 -21.50 -8.18
CA SER A 30 -6.44 -20.74 -8.21
C SER A 30 -6.68 -19.25 -8.06
N CYS A 31 -5.89 -18.56 -7.23
CA CYS A 31 -5.96 -17.13 -7.04
C CYS A 31 -5.39 -16.37 -8.24
N THR A 32 -6.12 -15.34 -8.67
CA THR A 32 -5.65 -14.40 -9.69
C THR A 32 -4.62 -13.42 -9.13
N PRO A 33 -3.85 -12.74 -9.99
CA PRO A 33 -3.03 -11.59 -9.59
C PRO A 33 -3.84 -10.59 -8.75
N GLY A 34 -3.21 -9.98 -7.75
CA GLY A 34 -3.84 -9.12 -6.75
C GLY A 34 -4.28 -9.80 -5.47
N PHE A 35 -4.33 -11.13 -5.45
CA PHE A 35 -4.72 -11.93 -4.30
C PHE A 35 -3.56 -12.81 -3.82
N HIS A 36 -3.57 -13.10 -2.52
CA HIS A 36 -2.70 -14.09 -1.90
C HIS A 36 -3.52 -15.20 -1.25
N LYS A 37 -2.89 -16.38 -1.11
CA LYS A 37 -3.50 -17.54 -0.45
C LYS A 37 -3.45 -17.42 1.07
N ILE A 38 -4.55 -17.78 1.74
CA ILE A 38 -4.59 -18.03 3.17
C ILE A 38 -5.14 -19.44 3.41
N LEU A 39 -4.47 -20.23 4.24
CA LEU A 39 -4.93 -21.57 4.58
C LEU A 39 -6.24 -21.49 5.39
N ARG A 40 -7.22 -22.31 5.05
CA ARG A 40 -8.46 -22.37 5.82
C ARG A 40 -8.26 -23.20 7.10
N GLU A 41 -8.47 -22.58 8.24
CA GLU A 41 -8.38 -23.24 9.55
C GLU A 41 -9.24 -24.52 9.60
N GLY A 42 -8.64 -25.62 10.05
CA GLY A 42 -9.32 -26.92 10.16
C GLY A 42 -9.51 -27.69 8.83
N GLN A 43 -9.01 -27.20 7.69
CA GLN A 43 -9.04 -27.90 6.41
C GLN A 43 -7.65 -28.42 5.98
N PRO A 44 -7.59 -29.37 5.02
CA PRO A 44 -6.32 -29.84 4.47
C PRO A 44 -5.52 -28.70 3.82
N ALA A 45 -4.18 -28.86 3.73
CA ALA A 45 -3.26 -27.86 3.18
C ALA A 45 -3.58 -27.40 1.74
N CYS A 46 -4.34 -28.19 0.98
CA CYS A 46 -4.79 -27.85 -0.37
C CYS A 46 -5.96 -26.86 -0.41
N CYS A 47 -6.60 -26.57 0.72
CA CYS A 47 -7.78 -25.71 0.80
C CYS A 47 -7.43 -24.35 1.39
N TYR A 48 -7.44 -23.36 0.52
CA TYR A 48 -7.10 -21.97 0.81
C TYR A 48 -8.17 -21.02 0.29
N ASP A 49 -8.20 -19.84 0.88
CA ASP A 49 -9.00 -18.71 0.43
C ASP A 49 -8.10 -17.66 -0.23
N CYS A 50 -8.61 -16.97 -1.25
CA CYS A 50 -7.92 -15.88 -1.93
C CYS A 50 -8.30 -14.56 -1.27
N VAL A 51 -7.31 -13.87 -0.69
CA VAL A 51 -7.50 -12.59 0.01
C VAL A 51 -6.73 -11.50 -0.72
N PRO A 52 -7.30 -10.31 -0.94
CA PRO A 52 -6.63 -9.24 -1.66
C PRO A 52 -5.40 -8.75 -0.88
N CYS A 53 -4.35 -8.38 -1.61
CA CYS A 53 -3.16 -7.76 -1.01
C CYS A 53 -3.49 -6.39 -0.38
N ALA A 54 -2.70 -6.02 0.63
CA ALA A 54 -2.83 -4.73 1.29
C ALA A 54 -2.43 -3.58 0.36
N ASP A 55 -2.79 -2.35 0.74
CA ASP A 55 -2.39 -1.16 0.00
C ASP A 55 -0.86 -1.00 -0.04
N GLY A 56 -0.32 -0.78 -1.24
CA GLY A 56 1.12 -0.72 -1.47
C GLY A 56 1.77 -2.08 -1.67
N GLU A 57 1.00 -3.17 -1.72
CA GLU A 57 1.48 -4.52 -2.04
C GLU A 57 0.78 -5.08 -3.28
N ILE A 58 1.45 -6.01 -3.97
CA ILE A 58 0.98 -6.61 -5.22
C ILE A 58 1.30 -8.10 -5.31
N THR A 59 0.54 -8.82 -6.13
CA THR A 59 0.92 -10.17 -6.62
C THR A 59 0.80 -10.21 -8.14
N ASN A 60 1.93 -10.32 -8.84
CA ASN A 60 1.98 -10.37 -10.30
C ASN A 60 1.71 -11.81 -10.83
N GLY A 61 1.98 -12.81 -10.01
CA GLY A 61 1.71 -14.21 -10.33
C GLY A 61 0.35 -14.67 -9.85
N THR A 62 -0.20 -15.68 -10.53
CA THR A 62 -1.29 -16.47 -9.97
C THR A 62 -0.80 -17.28 -8.78
N ASP A 63 -1.69 -17.54 -7.84
CA ASP A 63 -1.50 -18.59 -6.85
C ASP A 63 -0.34 -18.39 -5.85
N LEU A 64 0.05 -17.14 -5.64
CA LEU A 64 1.09 -16.75 -4.68
C LEU A 64 0.56 -16.74 -3.24
N SER A 65 1.40 -17.14 -2.29
CA SER A 65 1.09 -17.10 -0.85
C SER A 65 1.49 -15.79 -0.17
N VAL A 66 2.31 -14.97 -0.84
CA VAL A 66 2.91 -13.75 -0.26
C VAL A 66 2.75 -12.60 -1.23
N CYS A 67 2.33 -11.44 -0.72
CA CYS A 67 2.30 -10.19 -1.45
C CYS A 67 3.67 -9.50 -1.46
N LEU A 68 4.02 -8.86 -2.57
CA LEU A 68 5.24 -8.11 -2.76
C LEU A 68 4.98 -6.63 -2.53
N LYS A 69 5.79 -5.99 -1.69
CA LYS A 69 5.66 -4.55 -1.43
C LYS A 69 6.22 -3.73 -2.59
N CYS A 70 5.50 -2.70 -3.02
CA CYS A 70 5.99 -1.72 -3.99
C CYS A 70 7.10 -0.85 -3.38
N GLY A 71 7.99 -0.33 -4.22
CA GLY A 71 9.05 0.58 -3.81
C GLY A 71 8.53 1.92 -3.25
N GLU A 72 9.42 2.68 -2.61
CA GLU A 72 9.11 3.99 -2.01
C GLU A 72 8.72 5.09 -3.01
N ASP A 73 8.76 4.80 -4.30
CA ASP A 73 8.32 5.71 -5.37
C ASP A 73 7.18 5.12 -6.20
N ALA A 74 6.46 4.13 -5.66
CA ALA A 74 5.35 3.49 -6.35
C ALA A 74 4.17 3.18 -5.42
N TRP A 75 2.98 3.07 -6.02
CA TRP A 75 1.73 2.65 -5.40
C TRP A 75 1.24 1.38 -6.09
N SER A 76 0.59 0.48 -5.36
CA SER A 76 -0.15 -0.62 -5.98
C SER A 76 -1.33 -0.07 -6.78
N ASN A 77 -1.64 -0.62 -7.95
CA ASN A 77 -2.87 -0.29 -8.67
C ASN A 77 -4.14 -0.75 -7.94
N GLU A 78 -5.33 -0.43 -8.47
CA GLU A 78 -6.61 -0.85 -7.86
C GLU A 78 -6.76 -2.37 -7.76
N VAL A 79 -6.26 -3.10 -8.76
CA VAL A 79 -6.33 -4.57 -8.83
C VAL A 79 -5.22 -5.24 -8.00
N LYS A 80 -4.22 -4.50 -7.53
CA LYS A 80 -3.01 -5.00 -6.83
C LYS A 80 -2.16 -5.98 -7.64
N ASP A 81 -2.18 -5.93 -8.96
CA ASP A 81 -1.35 -6.77 -9.83
C ASP A 81 -0.02 -6.10 -10.24
N MET A 82 0.05 -4.77 -10.18
CA MET A 82 1.24 -4.00 -10.58
C MET A 82 1.50 -2.75 -9.74
N CYS A 83 2.78 -2.35 -9.69
CA CYS A 83 3.21 -1.11 -9.06
C CYS A 83 3.24 0.03 -10.08
N ILE A 84 2.48 1.09 -9.80
CA ILE A 84 2.40 2.31 -10.58
C ILE A 84 3.34 3.35 -9.94
N PRO A 85 4.29 3.94 -10.68
CA PRO A 85 5.17 4.98 -10.14
C PRO A 85 4.35 6.20 -9.69
N ARG A 86 4.72 6.82 -8.56
CA ARG A 86 4.07 8.07 -8.12
C ARG A 86 4.41 9.15 -9.15
N ALA A 87 3.41 9.91 -9.57
CA ALA A 87 3.67 11.15 -10.27
C ALA A 87 4.36 12.11 -9.28
N ILE A 88 5.57 12.54 -9.63
CA ILE A 88 6.20 13.69 -8.97
C ILE A 88 5.49 14.93 -9.51
N ASP A 89 4.59 15.50 -8.72
CA ASP A 89 4.09 16.83 -8.97
C ASP A 89 5.25 17.79 -8.78
N PHE A 90 5.85 18.21 -9.90
CA PHE A 90 6.73 19.36 -9.90
C PHE A 90 5.88 20.57 -9.56
N LEU A 91 5.87 20.95 -8.28
CA LEU A 91 5.44 22.27 -7.87
C LEU A 91 6.37 23.26 -8.56
N SER A 92 5.98 23.80 -9.71
CA SER A 92 6.67 24.91 -10.35
C SER A 92 6.43 26.14 -9.49
N TYR A 93 7.35 26.41 -8.57
CA TYR A 93 7.32 27.61 -7.74
C TYR A 93 7.87 28.78 -8.56
N GLU A 94 7.11 29.23 -9.55
CA GLU A 94 7.21 30.61 -10.04
C GLU A 94 6.31 31.47 -9.14
N GLU A 95 6.72 31.65 -7.88
CA GLU A 95 6.21 32.77 -7.09
C GLU A 95 6.93 34.03 -7.58
N PRO A 96 6.24 34.98 -8.26
CA PRO A 96 6.77 36.32 -8.40
C PRO A 96 6.94 36.90 -7.00
N MET A 97 8.16 37.34 -6.71
CA MET A 97 8.50 38.02 -5.47
C MET A 97 7.67 39.30 -5.31
N ASP A 98 6.67 39.28 -4.43
CA ASP A 98 6.05 40.51 -3.94
C ASP A 98 6.84 41.02 -2.75
N ARG A 99 7.65 42.04 -3.05
CA ARG A 99 8.55 42.79 -2.17
C ARG A 99 7.82 43.73 -1.19
N ASP A 100 6.67 43.34 -0.63
CA ASP A 100 5.84 44.28 0.13
C ASP A 100 5.45 43.78 1.55
N TYR A 101 6.43 43.42 2.38
CA TYR A 101 6.19 43.34 3.83
C TYR A 101 7.07 44.29 4.66
N GLU A 102 7.42 45.45 4.13
CA GLU A 102 7.89 46.56 4.96
C GLU A 102 6.70 47.31 5.59
N SER A 103 5.97 46.70 6.53
CA SER A 103 5.06 47.47 7.44
C SER A 103 4.71 46.79 8.77
N ALA A 104 5.60 45.98 9.36
CA ALA A 104 5.42 45.50 10.73
C ALA A 104 6.06 46.44 11.78
N THR A 105 5.85 47.75 11.71
CA THR A 105 6.28 48.69 12.75
C THR A 105 5.49 48.57 14.08
N ASN A 106 4.52 47.66 14.16
CA ASN A 106 3.72 47.43 15.37
C ASN A 106 4.14 46.20 16.19
N ALA A 107 5.08 45.38 15.69
CA ALA A 107 5.65 44.28 16.47
C ALA A 107 6.27 44.72 17.81
N PRO A 108 7.03 45.84 17.94
CA PRO A 108 7.61 46.24 19.22
C PRO A 108 6.55 46.75 20.21
N ILE A 109 5.47 47.38 19.73
CA ILE A 109 4.42 47.93 20.60
C ILE A 109 3.57 46.80 21.19
N PHE A 110 3.18 45.82 20.37
CA PHE A 110 2.36 44.70 20.81
C PHE A 110 3.12 43.81 21.80
N THR A 111 4.40 43.53 21.54
CA THR A 111 5.26 42.78 22.48
C THR A 111 5.47 43.51 23.80
N LEU A 112 5.70 44.83 23.80
CA LEU A 112 5.79 45.62 25.04
C LEU A 112 4.48 45.61 25.84
N HIS A 113 3.33 45.68 25.17
CA HIS A 113 2.03 45.65 25.85
C HIS A 113 1.73 44.29 26.48
N VAL A 114 2.05 43.20 25.78
CA VAL A 114 1.93 41.84 26.30
C VAL A 114 2.89 41.61 27.47
N LEU A 115 4.17 41.99 27.34
CA LEU A 115 5.15 41.87 28.42
C LEU A 115 4.73 42.67 29.67
N ARG A 116 4.20 43.88 29.52
CA ARG A 116 3.71 44.69 30.65
C ARG A 116 2.54 44.02 31.38
N ASN A 117 1.60 43.44 30.64
CA ASN A 117 0.46 42.72 31.22
C ASN A 117 0.93 41.45 31.94
N VAL A 118 1.78 40.66 31.30
CA VAL A 118 2.37 39.43 31.86
C VAL A 118 3.18 39.75 33.13
N CYS A 119 4.15 40.67 33.08
CA CYS A 119 4.95 41.05 34.26
C CYS A 119 4.09 41.57 35.44
N SER A 120 2.94 42.20 35.17
CA SER A 120 2.03 42.66 36.24
C SER A 120 1.23 41.51 36.86
N LEU A 121 0.85 40.48 36.08
CA LEU A 121 0.18 39.28 36.60
C LEU A 121 1.12 38.41 37.44
N TYR A 122 2.39 38.34 37.05
CA TYR A 122 3.40 37.54 37.76
C TYR A 122 4.05 38.25 38.96
N ASN A 123 3.56 39.44 39.36
CA ASN A 123 4.03 40.21 40.53
C ASN A 123 5.56 40.25 40.68
N VAL A 124 6.28 40.37 39.56
CA VAL A 124 7.75 40.33 39.58
C VAL A 124 8.26 41.65 40.17
N PRO A 125 9.00 41.64 41.29
CA PRO A 125 9.53 42.86 41.87
C PRO A 125 10.51 43.52 40.91
N LYS A 126 10.34 44.82 40.63
CA LYS A 126 11.25 45.62 39.80
C LYS A 126 12.60 45.78 40.51
N THR A 127 13.45 44.78 40.47
CA THR A 127 14.83 44.89 40.95
C THR A 127 15.81 44.31 39.93
N ASN A 128 16.54 45.24 39.31
CA ASN A 128 17.79 45.09 38.54
C ASN A 128 17.66 44.67 37.06
N PHE A 129 17.42 45.65 36.18
CA PHE A 129 17.74 45.55 34.75
C PHE A 129 18.72 46.63 34.26
N PHE A 130 19.35 47.38 35.17
CA PHE A 130 20.49 48.24 34.84
C PHE A 130 21.58 48.10 35.90
N ARG A 131 22.46 47.13 35.69
CA ARG A 131 23.88 47.27 36.01
C ARG A 131 24.68 46.69 34.86
#